data_AF-A0A6P7DMV2-F1
#
_entry.id   AF-A0A6P7DMV2-F1
#
_cell.length_a   1.000
_cell.length_b   1.000
_cell.length_c   1.000
_cell.angle_alpha   90.00
_cell.angle_beta   90.00
_cell.angle_gamma   90.00
#
_symmetry.space_group_name_H-M   'P 1'
#
loop_
_entity.id
_entity.type
_entity.pdbx_description
1 polymer ?
#
loop_
_entity_poly.entity_id
_entity_poly.type
_entity_poly.pdbx_seq_one_letter_code
_entity_poly.pdbx_strand_id
1 'polypeptide(L)'
;MADPSEAPVTRQVSGHAAPAPVPSGPASWQPLAAAVAELPVLDASGRPVPFGELFRERRAIVVFVRHFLCYICKEYVEDLAKIPKSFLQEANVTLIVIGQSSYHHIEPFCKLTGYSHEIYVDPEREIYKRLGMKRGEEIASSGQSPHVKSNILSGSIRSLWRAVTGPLFDFQGDPAQQGGTLILGPGNNIHFIHHDRNRLDHKPINSVLQLVGVQHVDFTSRPSVIHV
;
A
#
# COMPACT_ATOMS: atom_id res chain seq x y z
N MET A 1 -12.73 6.66 -68.34
CA MET A 1 -12.14 7.51 -67.27
C MET A 1 -12.98 7.29 -66.04
N ALA A 2 -12.41 6.60 -65.05
CA ALA A 2 -13.06 6.29 -63.79
C ALA A 2 -12.91 7.51 -62.86
N ASP A 3 -14.00 7.91 -62.21
CA ASP A 3 -14.00 8.91 -61.13
C ASP A 3 -14.42 8.18 -59.84
N PRO A 4 -13.68 8.30 -58.73
CA PRO A 4 -13.82 7.41 -57.60
C PRO A 4 -14.92 7.86 -56.61
N SER A 5 -15.79 6.90 -56.31
CA SER A 5 -16.51 6.69 -55.04
C SER A 5 -16.06 7.56 -53.85
N GLU A 6 -16.82 8.61 -53.53
CA GLU A 6 -16.83 9.20 -52.20
C GLU A 6 -17.58 8.27 -51.23
N ALA A 7 -16.82 7.62 -50.33
CA ALA A 7 -17.38 6.89 -49.21
C ALA A 7 -17.90 7.87 -48.14
N PRO A 8 -19.00 7.56 -47.43
CA PRO A 8 -19.52 8.44 -46.39
C PRO A 8 -18.59 8.42 -45.18
N VAL A 9 -18.02 9.58 -44.85
CA VAL A 9 -17.25 9.82 -43.63
C VAL A 9 -18.17 9.68 -42.43
N THR A 10 -18.09 8.54 -41.73
CA THR A 10 -18.74 8.34 -40.43
C THR A 10 -17.95 9.08 -39.35
N ARG A 11 -18.53 10.18 -38.89
CA ARG A 11 -18.03 11.00 -37.77
C ARG A 11 -18.13 10.20 -36.47
N GLN A 12 -17.01 9.72 -35.95
CA GLN A 12 -16.94 9.13 -34.60
C GLN A 12 -17.27 10.20 -33.55
N VAL A 13 -18.38 10.00 -32.85
CA VAL A 13 -18.74 10.75 -31.65
C VAL A 13 -17.86 10.24 -30.51
N SER A 14 -16.86 11.02 -30.10
CA SER A 14 -16.18 10.81 -28.84
C SER A 14 -17.15 11.08 -27.70
N GLY A 15 -17.78 10.03 -27.19
CA GLY A 15 -18.45 10.07 -25.90
C GLY A 15 -17.40 10.25 -24.81
N HIS A 16 -17.25 11.46 -24.29
CA HIS A 16 -16.68 11.64 -22.96
C HIS A 16 -17.66 11.02 -21.96
N ALA A 17 -17.37 9.79 -21.55
CA ALA A 17 -17.97 9.25 -20.33
C ALA A 17 -17.47 10.13 -19.18
N ALA A 18 -18.39 10.92 -18.61
CA ALA A 18 -18.14 11.63 -17.37
C ALA A 18 -17.74 10.59 -16.30
N PRO A 19 -16.74 10.87 -15.45
CA PRO A 19 -16.40 9.97 -14.35
C PRO A 19 -17.65 9.72 -13.49
N ALA A 20 -17.88 8.46 -13.18
CA ALA A 20 -19.03 8.04 -12.38
C ALA A 20 -19.01 8.80 -11.02
N PRO A 21 -20.17 9.28 -10.53
CA PRO A 21 -20.23 9.91 -9.22
C PRO A 21 -19.82 8.90 -8.15
N VAL A 22 -18.83 9.26 -7.35
CA VAL A 22 -18.47 8.55 -6.12
C VAL A 22 -19.70 8.56 -5.20
N PRO A 23 -20.10 7.42 -4.60
CA PRO A 23 -21.32 7.39 -3.80
C PRO A 23 -21.20 8.33 -2.59
N SER A 24 -21.99 9.41 -2.64
CA SER A 24 -22.15 10.38 -1.56
C SER A 24 -23.14 9.85 -0.51
N GLY A 25 -22.70 8.86 0.26
CA GLY A 25 -23.29 8.57 1.57
C GLY A 25 -22.84 9.60 2.61
N PRO A 26 -23.49 9.69 3.79
CA PRO A 26 -22.96 10.51 4.87
C PRO A 26 -21.55 10.04 5.16
N ALA A 27 -20.65 11.00 5.07
CA ALA A 27 -19.26 10.98 5.41
C ALA A 27 -18.99 10.37 6.81
N SER A 28 -18.98 9.05 6.98
CA SER A 28 -18.65 8.42 8.27
C SER A 28 -17.13 8.35 8.43
N TRP A 29 -16.50 9.51 8.58
CA TRP A 29 -15.08 9.63 8.92
C TRP A 29 -14.92 10.01 10.38
N GLN A 30 -13.77 9.65 10.95
CA GLN A 30 -13.36 10.05 12.29
C GLN A 30 -12.17 11.01 12.19
N PRO A 31 -12.03 12.00 13.09
CA PRO A 31 -10.88 12.90 13.06
C PRO A 31 -9.60 12.17 13.50
N LEU A 32 -8.51 12.36 12.75
CA LEU A 32 -7.16 12.06 13.20
C LEU A 32 -6.71 13.17 14.17
N ALA A 33 -6.18 12.78 15.33
CA ALA A 33 -5.67 13.75 16.29
C ALA A 33 -4.55 14.60 15.68
N ALA A 34 -4.63 15.93 15.84
CA ALA A 34 -3.64 16.87 15.28
C ALA A 34 -2.21 16.53 15.71
N ALA A 35 -2.02 16.16 16.98
CA ALA A 35 -0.73 15.73 17.51
C ALA A 35 -0.14 14.49 16.81
N VAL A 36 -0.97 13.65 16.16
CA VAL A 36 -0.49 12.52 15.35
C VAL A 36 -0.14 12.98 13.94
N ALA A 37 -0.95 13.88 13.36
CA ALA A 37 -0.68 14.47 12.05
C ALA A 37 0.61 15.31 12.02
N GLU A 38 1.01 15.90 13.15
CA GLU A 38 2.24 16.69 13.29
C GLU A 38 3.51 15.83 13.48
N LEU A 39 3.37 14.53 13.77
CA LEU A 39 4.54 13.65 13.95
C LEU A 39 5.32 13.51 12.64
N PRO A 40 6.67 13.50 12.70
CA PRO A 40 7.48 13.36 11.51
C PRO A 40 7.54 11.90 11.06
N VAL A 41 7.49 11.69 9.75
CA VAL A 41 8.04 10.51 9.08
C VAL A 41 9.28 10.93 8.28
N LEU A 42 10.20 10.00 8.03
CA LEU A 42 11.39 10.28 7.22
C LEU A 42 11.21 9.73 5.80
N ASP A 43 11.56 10.55 4.81
CA ASP A 43 11.64 10.11 3.42
C ASP A 43 12.93 9.32 3.11
N ALA A 44 13.11 8.88 1.87
CA ALA A 44 14.29 8.13 1.42
C ALA A 44 15.63 8.88 1.58
N SER A 45 15.61 10.20 1.74
CA SER A 45 16.79 11.04 2.00
C SER A 45 17.00 11.34 3.49
N GLY A 46 16.13 10.83 4.36
CA GLY A 46 16.16 11.10 5.80
C GLY A 46 15.55 12.45 6.18
N ARG A 47 14.87 13.14 5.25
CA ARG A 47 14.21 14.41 5.56
C ARG A 47 12.89 14.16 6.30
N PRO A 48 12.62 14.89 7.40
CA PRO A 48 11.35 14.79 8.10
C PRO A 48 10.23 15.47 7.32
N VAL A 49 9.08 14.80 7.23
CA VAL A 49 7.82 15.29 6.67
C VAL A 49 6.72 15.06 7.71
N PRO A 50 5.89 16.06 8.05
CA PRO A 50 4.77 15.83 8.95
C PRO A 50 3.78 14.83 8.35
N PHE A 51 3.32 13.87 9.15
CA PHE A 51 2.46 12.78 8.69
C PHE A 51 1.19 13.25 8.00
N GLY A 52 0.57 14.33 8.50
CA GLY A 52 -0.62 14.96 7.93
C GLY A 52 -0.44 15.49 6.51
N GLU A 53 0.78 15.85 6.11
CA GLU A 53 1.06 16.36 4.77
C GLU A 53 0.81 15.31 3.69
N LEU A 54 1.02 14.04 4.02
CA LEU A 54 0.96 12.94 3.06
C LEU A 54 -0.43 12.74 2.46
N PHE A 55 -1.48 13.24 3.13
CA PHE A 55 -2.87 13.07 2.76
C PHE A 55 -3.68 14.37 2.92
N ARG A 56 -3.01 15.52 2.92
CA ARG A 56 -3.67 16.82 3.07
C ARG A 56 -4.67 17.08 1.94
N GLU A 57 -4.23 16.89 0.70
CA GLU A 57 -4.98 17.30 -0.51
C GLU A 57 -5.93 16.21 -1.04
N ARG A 58 -5.66 14.94 -0.73
CA ARG A 58 -6.37 13.79 -1.29
C ARG A 58 -6.33 12.59 -0.35
N ARG A 59 -7.17 11.59 -0.63
CA ARG A 59 -7.15 10.33 0.10
C ARG A 59 -5.83 9.60 -0.09
N ALA A 60 -5.32 8.98 0.96
CA ALA A 60 -4.16 8.10 0.93
C ALA A 60 -4.54 6.73 1.53
N ILE A 61 -4.16 5.67 0.84
CA ILE A 61 -4.02 4.34 1.46
C ILE A 61 -2.65 4.30 2.12
N VAL A 62 -2.62 4.24 3.45
CA VAL A 62 -1.38 4.18 4.23
C VAL A 62 -1.25 2.79 4.84
N VAL A 63 -0.22 2.06 4.42
CA VAL A 63 0.10 0.71 4.89
C VAL A 63 1.32 0.78 5.80
N PHE A 64 1.11 0.56 7.08
CA PHE A 64 2.18 0.39 8.05
C PHE A 64 2.65 -1.06 8.03
N VAL A 65 3.87 -1.31 7.57
CA VAL A 65 4.46 -2.65 7.59
C VAL A 65 5.12 -2.93 8.93
N ARG A 66 5.19 -4.21 9.31
CA ARG A 66 5.84 -4.63 10.56
C ARG A 66 7.29 -4.21 10.59
N HIS A 67 8.07 -4.55 9.57
CA HIS A 67 9.47 -4.12 9.38
C HIS A 67 9.94 -4.58 8.00
N PHE A 68 10.96 -3.95 7.43
CA PHE A 68 11.43 -4.29 6.06
C PHE A 68 12.09 -5.67 5.98
N LEU A 69 12.54 -6.24 7.11
CA LEU A 69 13.01 -7.63 7.19
C LEU A 69 11.90 -8.68 7.29
N CYS A 70 10.62 -8.31 7.25
CA CYS A 70 9.53 -9.28 7.37
C CYS A 70 9.21 -9.83 5.98
N TYR A 71 9.50 -11.12 5.75
CA TYR A 71 9.22 -11.75 4.45
C TYR A 71 7.75 -11.66 4.05
N ILE A 72 6.83 -11.71 5.01
CA ILE A 72 5.38 -11.59 4.75
C ILE A 72 5.02 -10.18 4.31
N CYS A 73 5.55 -9.15 5.01
CA CYS A 73 5.35 -7.77 4.57
C CYS A 73 6.00 -7.53 3.21
N LYS A 74 7.14 -8.17 2.91
CA LYS A 74 7.74 -8.10 1.58
C LYS A 74 6.79 -8.65 0.50
N GLU A 75 6.22 -9.83 0.68
CA GLU A 75 5.27 -10.39 -0.31
C GLU A 75 4.02 -9.51 -0.47
N TYR A 76 3.51 -8.97 0.64
CA TYR A 76 2.40 -8.02 0.60
C TYR A 76 2.77 -6.75 -0.20
N VAL A 77 3.96 -6.19 0.03
CA VAL A 77 4.44 -4.99 -0.69
C VAL A 77 4.76 -5.28 -2.16
N GLU A 78 5.20 -6.48 -2.52
CA GLU A 78 5.34 -6.90 -3.93
C GLU A 78 3.99 -6.92 -4.64
N ASP A 79 2.92 -7.31 -3.97
CA ASP A 79 1.58 -7.22 -4.54
C ASP A 79 1.13 -5.75 -4.62
N LEU A 80 1.38 -4.92 -3.60
CA LEU A 80 1.13 -3.47 -3.69
C LEU A 80 1.87 -2.82 -4.87
N ALA A 81 3.09 -3.27 -5.17
CA ALA A 81 3.90 -2.76 -6.29
C ALA A 81 3.26 -3.03 -7.67
N LYS A 82 2.36 -4.01 -7.79
CA LYS A 82 1.65 -4.34 -9.04
C LYS A 82 0.49 -3.41 -9.33
N ILE A 83 0.06 -2.60 -8.36
CA ILE A 83 -1.06 -1.66 -8.56
C ILE A 83 -0.61 -0.59 -9.57
N PRO A 84 -1.28 -0.46 -10.72
CA PRO A 84 -0.92 0.54 -11.72
C PRO A 84 -1.09 1.96 -11.18
N LYS A 85 -0.13 2.84 -11.47
CA LYS A 85 -0.21 4.27 -11.10
C LYS A 85 -1.45 4.95 -11.68
N SER A 86 -1.86 4.58 -12.90
CA SER A 86 -3.07 5.11 -13.54
C SER A 86 -4.32 4.86 -12.72
N PHE A 87 -4.45 3.67 -12.10
CA PHE A 87 -5.64 3.32 -11.32
C PHE A 87 -5.76 4.22 -10.07
N LEU A 88 -4.62 4.52 -9.43
CA LEU A 88 -4.57 5.43 -8.28
C LEU A 88 -4.82 6.89 -8.70
N GLN A 89 -4.28 7.30 -9.85
CA GLN A 89 -4.46 8.65 -10.41
C GLN A 89 -5.91 8.93 -10.78
N GLU A 90 -6.57 7.99 -11.47
CA GLU A 90 -7.99 8.08 -11.85
C GLU A 90 -8.91 8.23 -10.62
N ALA A 91 -8.57 7.57 -9.51
CA ALA A 91 -9.30 7.67 -8.25
C ALA A 91 -8.89 8.87 -7.37
N ASN A 92 -7.88 9.64 -7.79
CA ASN A 92 -7.23 10.70 -7.00
C ASN A 92 -6.80 10.21 -5.59
N VAL A 93 -6.09 9.09 -5.53
CA VAL A 93 -5.63 8.44 -4.30
C VAL A 93 -4.12 8.24 -4.35
N THR A 94 -3.42 8.41 -3.23
CA THR A 94 -2.02 7.99 -3.08
C THR A 94 -1.93 6.65 -2.36
N LEU A 95 -0.89 5.87 -2.69
CA LEU A 95 -0.56 4.64 -1.98
C LEU A 95 0.79 4.84 -1.30
N ILE A 96 0.81 4.64 0.01
CA ILE A 96 1.96 4.96 0.86
C ILE A 96 2.29 3.76 1.75
N VAL A 97 3.55 3.37 1.78
CA VAL A 97 4.08 2.40 2.77
C VAL A 97 4.86 3.13 3.85
N ILE A 98 4.63 2.78 5.12
CA ILE A 98 5.42 3.26 6.26
C ILE A 98 6.04 2.08 6.96
N GLY A 99 7.37 2.10 7.12
CA GLY A 99 8.11 1.14 7.95
C GLY A 99 8.57 1.75 9.27
N GLN A 100 9.15 0.92 10.14
CA GLN A 100 9.78 1.35 11.41
C GLN A 100 11.32 1.22 11.39
N SER A 101 11.92 1.06 10.21
CA SER A 101 13.36 0.90 10.06
C SER A 101 14.04 2.24 9.78
N SER A 102 15.37 2.30 9.82
CA SER A 102 16.10 3.49 9.35
C SER A 102 15.80 3.79 7.87
N TYR A 103 15.80 5.08 7.51
CA TYR A 103 15.52 5.54 6.15
C TYR A 103 16.49 4.97 5.10
N HIS A 104 17.71 4.61 5.51
CA HIS A 104 18.70 3.95 4.65
C HIS A 104 18.21 2.62 4.06
N HIS A 105 17.23 1.97 4.69
CA HIS A 105 16.66 0.71 4.20
C HIS A 105 15.54 0.90 3.18
N ILE A 106 15.05 2.14 2.94
CA ILE A 106 13.99 2.42 1.98
C ILE A 106 14.42 1.98 0.56
N GLU A 107 15.56 2.47 0.07
CA GLU A 107 16.02 2.18 -1.29
C GLU A 107 16.25 0.67 -1.52
N PRO A 108 16.99 -0.05 -0.66
CA PRO A 108 17.11 -1.51 -0.76
C PRO A 108 15.76 -2.23 -0.75
N PHE A 109 14.81 -1.82 0.09
CA PHE A 109 13.50 -2.45 0.17
C PHE A 109 12.66 -2.21 -1.09
N CYS A 110 12.71 -1.01 -1.68
CA CYS A 110 12.07 -0.72 -2.96
C CYS A 110 12.66 -1.55 -4.10
N LYS A 111 14.01 -1.66 -4.19
CA LYS A 111 14.68 -2.50 -5.19
C LYS A 111 14.25 -3.97 -5.08
N LEU A 112 14.10 -4.45 -3.85
CA LEU A 112 13.76 -5.84 -3.55
C LEU A 112 12.30 -6.19 -3.82
N THR A 113 11.39 -5.22 -3.69
CA THR A 113 9.94 -5.43 -3.87
C THR A 113 9.42 -4.95 -5.22
N GLY A 114 10.20 -4.15 -5.95
CA GLY A 114 9.73 -3.42 -7.13
C GLY A 114 8.77 -2.27 -6.78
N TYR A 115 8.61 -1.93 -5.50
CA TYR A 115 7.70 -0.89 -5.05
C TYR A 115 8.19 0.50 -5.50
N SER A 116 7.32 1.22 -6.21
CA SER A 116 7.65 2.50 -6.86
C SER A 116 6.67 3.63 -6.53
N HIS A 117 5.82 3.41 -5.53
CA HIS A 117 4.96 4.43 -4.93
C HIS A 117 5.65 5.03 -3.69
N GLU A 118 4.93 5.88 -2.96
CA GLU A 118 5.53 6.63 -1.85
C GLU A 118 5.85 5.73 -0.66
N ILE A 119 7.01 5.94 -0.04
CA ILE A 119 7.44 5.16 1.11
C ILE A 119 8.20 6.05 2.10
N TYR A 120 7.90 5.87 3.37
CA TYR A 120 8.49 6.60 4.48
C TYR A 120 8.82 5.65 5.64
N VAL A 121 9.49 6.18 6.65
CA VAL A 121 9.72 5.46 7.91
C VAL A 121 9.37 6.30 9.13
N ASP A 122 8.90 5.63 10.18
CA ASP A 122 8.72 6.13 11.55
C ASP A 122 9.59 5.28 12.48
N PRO A 123 10.92 5.56 12.58
CA PRO A 123 11.85 4.69 13.30
C PRO A 123 11.53 4.54 14.80
N GLU A 124 11.02 5.61 15.42
CA GLU A 124 10.65 5.64 16.84
C GLU A 124 9.24 5.06 17.10
N ARG A 125 8.54 4.67 16.03
CA ARG A 125 7.18 4.11 16.04
C ARG A 125 6.16 4.99 16.77
N GLU A 126 6.38 6.30 16.81
CA GLU A 126 5.46 7.17 17.54
C GLU A 126 4.06 7.14 16.92
N ILE A 127 3.97 7.11 15.59
CA ILE A 127 2.69 7.03 14.89
C ILE A 127 2.07 5.65 15.08
N TYR A 128 2.86 4.56 14.99
CA TYR A 128 2.38 3.20 15.30
C TYR A 128 1.73 3.14 16.71
N LYS A 129 2.43 3.67 17.72
CA LYS A 129 1.95 3.69 19.11
C LYS A 129 0.67 4.51 19.26
N ARG A 130 0.62 5.71 18.66
CA ARG A 130 -0.52 6.62 18.78
C ARG A 130 -1.75 6.14 18.02
N LEU A 131 -1.57 5.40 16.94
CA LEU A 131 -2.66 4.76 16.20
C LEU A 131 -3.11 3.43 16.82
N GLY A 132 -2.39 2.91 17.83
CA GLY A 132 -2.80 1.71 18.56
C GLY A 132 -2.33 0.39 17.94
N MET A 133 -1.30 0.43 17.09
CA MET A 133 -0.70 -0.78 16.51
C MET A 133 0.08 -1.54 17.58
N LYS A 134 -0.33 -2.80 17.81
CA LYS A 134 0.15 -3.60 18.93
C LYS A 134 1.53 -4.24 18.68
N ARG A 135 2.05 -4.84 19.75
CA ARG A 135 3.20 -5.75 19.72
C ARG A 135 2.72 -7.18 20.02
N GLY A 136 3.36 -8.17 19.44
CA GLY A 136 3.05 -9.60 19.64
C GLY A 136 2.14 -10.19 18.56
N GLU A 137 1.80 -11.46 18.70
CA GLU A 137 0.91 -12.19 17.77
C GLU A 137 -0.32 -12.62 18.55
N GLU A 138 -1.52 -12.18 18.17
CA GLU A 138 -2.74 -12.69 18.76
C GLU A 138 -3.03 -14.11 18.25
N ILE A 139 -3.30 -15.04 19.17
CA ILE A 139 -3.72 -16.40 18.86
C ILE A 139 -5.18 -16.35 18.42
N ALA A 140 -5.41 -15.92 17.19
CA ALA A 140 -6.71 -15.97 16.54
C ALA A 140 -6.62 -16.94 15.37
N SER A 141 -7.72 -17.65 15.08
CA SER A 141 -7.97 -18.31 13.81
C SER A 141 -8.20 -17.26 12.71
N SER A 142 -7.23 -16.37 12.49
CA SER A 142 -7.25 -15.45 11.37
C SER A 142 -7.02 -16.25 10.10
N GLY A 143 -7.84 -15.99 9.07
CA GLY A 143 -7.57 -16.49 7.73
C GLY A 143 -6.18 -16.04 7.28
N GLN A 144 -5.50 -16.86 6.47
CA GLN A 144 -4.22 -16.48 5.90
C GLN A 144 -4.43 -15.32 4.92
N SER A 145 -3.64 -14.25 5.03
CA SER A 145 -3.65 -13.19 4.02
C SER A 145 -3.43 -13.80 2.63
N PRO A 146 -4.28 -13.46 1.63
CA PRO A 146 -4.20 -14.03 0.28
C PRO A 146 -2.95 -13.56 -0.49
N HIS A 147 -2.21 -12.62 0.09
CA HIS A 147 -0.99 -12.05 -0.48
C HIS A 147 0.28 -12.75 0.05
N VAL A 148 0.13 -13.72 0.96
CA VAL A 148 1.24 -14.56 1.41
C VAL A 148 1.29 -15.80 0.53
N LYS A 149 2.30 -15.84 -0.34
CA LYS A 149 2.45 -16.88 -1.38
C LYS A 149 3.40 -17.98 -0.94
N SER A 150 4.30 -17.66 -0.02
CA SER A 150 5.23 -18.62 0.56
C SER A 150 4.59 -19.42 1.69
N ASN A 151 4.67 -20.76 1.61
CA ASN A 151 4.29 -21.62 2.72
C ASN A 151 5.28 -21.46 3.89
N ILE A 152 4.74 -21.21 5.09
CA ILE A 152 5.46 -21.05 6.38
C ILE A 152 6.38 -22.24 6.68
N LEU A 153 6.12 -23.41 6.09
CA LEU A 153 6.91 -24.64 6.24
C LEU A 153 8.35 -24.53 5.69
N SER A 154 8.67 -23.51 4.89
CA SER A 154 9.98 -23.40 4.26
C SER A 154 10.96 -22.59 5.13
N GLY A 155 11.59 -23.27 6.12
CA GLY A 155 12.76 -22.73 6.81
C GLY A 155 13.85 -22.20 5.84
N SER A 156 13.88 -22.73 4.61
CA SER A 156 14.69 -22.27 3.49
C SER A 156 14.40 -20.83 3.06
N ILE A 157 13.14 -20.38 3.00
CA ILE A 157 12.80 -19.01 2.59
C ILE A 157 13.24 -18.01 3.64
N ARG A 158 13.03 -18.32 4.93
CA ARG A 158 13.51 -17.46 6.03
C ARG A 158 15.04 -17.39 6.07
N SER A 159 15.73 -18.49 5.77
CA SER A 159 17.19 -18.55 5.69
C SER A 159 17.74 -17.78 4.49
N LEU A 160 17.15 -17.98 3.30
CA LEU A 160 17.48 -17.23 2.08
C LEU A 160 17.21 -15.74 2.24
N TRP A 161 16.07 -15.38 2.84
CA TRP A 161 15.73 -13.99 3.13
C TRP A 161 16.78 -13.33 4.02
N ARG A 162 17.18 -14.00 5.11
CA ARG A 162 18.27 -13.54 5.97
C ARG A 162 19.62 -13.42 5.25
N ALA A 163 19.90 -14.30 4.30
CA ALA A 163 21.13 -14.27 3.50
C ALA A 163 21.12 -13.10 2.49
N VAL A 164 19.97 -12.80 1.88
CA VAL A 164 19.78 -11.68 0.94
C VAL A 164 19.83 -10.34 1.67
N THR A 165 19.38 -10.29 2.92
CA THR A 165 19.35 -9.04 3.69
C THR A 165 20.73 -8.62 4.20
N GLY A 166 21.71 -9.52 4.26
CA GLY A 166 23.13 -9.22 4.50
C GLY A 166 23.45 -8.28 5.69
N PRO A 167 24.68 -7.77 5.81
CA PRO A 167 25.05 -6.71 6.75
C PRO A 167 24.43 -5.34 6.40
N LEU A 168 23.83 -5.21 5.22
CA LEU A 168 23.23 -3.96 4.73
C LEU A 168 21.84 -3.70 5.31
N PHE A 169 21.16 -4.72 5.83
CA PHE A 169 19.98 -4.56 6.67
C PHE A 169 20.31 -4.97 8.09
N ASP A 170 21.09 -4.14 8.78
CA ASP A 170 21.17 -4.22 10.23
C ASP A 170 19.77 -3.93 10.77
N PHE A 171 19.13 -4.96 11.33
CA PHE A 171 17.76 -4.83 11.82
C PHE A 171 17.69 -3.70 12.85
N GLN A 172 16.94 -2.66 12.50
CA GLN A 172 16.60 -1.56 13.38
C GLN A 172 15.08 -1.49 13.49
N GLY A 173 14.59 -1.56 14.73
CA GLY A 173 13.17 -1.58 15.06
C GLY A 173 12.82 -2.65 16.10
N ASP A 174 11.53 -2.96 16.20
CA ASP A 174 10.97 -3.91 17.15
C ASP A 174 10.38 -5.13 16.40
N PRO A 175 10.96 -6.34 16.52
CA PRO A 175 10.51 -7.51 15.77
C PRO A 175 9.09 -7.95 16.13
N ALA A 176 8.58 -7.52 17.29
CA ALA A 176 7.25 -7.85 17.77
C ALA A 176 6.18 -6.89 17.25
N GLN A 177 6.56 -5.73 16.68
CA GLN A 177 5.61 -4.74 16.17
C GLN A 177 4.68 -5.34 15.10
N GLN A 178 3.40 -5.00 15.19
CA GLN A 178 2.40 -5.26 14.15
C GLN A 178 2.15 -4.02 13.31
N GLY A 179 1.62 -4.26 12.11
CA GLY A 179 1.28 -3.25 11.13
C GLY A 179 -0.21 -2.89 11.14
N GLY A 180 -0.63 -2.30 10.03
CA GLY A 180 -2.03 -2.01 9.78
C GLY A 180 -2.22 -1.20 8.51
N THR A 181 -3.48 -1.07 8.09
CA THR A 181 -3.86 -0.32 6.89
C THR A 181 -4.90 0.73 7.24
N LEU A 182 -4.67 1.97 6.80
CA LEU A 182 -5.56 3.10 6.99
C LEU A 182 -5.94 3.73 5.65
N ILE A 183 -7.14 4.32 5.60
CA ILE A 183 -7.50 5.27 4.55
C ILE A 183 -7.64 6.63 5.23
N LEU A 184 -6.74 7.56 4.86
CA LEU A 184 -6.65 8.89 5.45
C LEU A 184 -6.93 9.97 4.40
N GLY A 185 -7.26 11.18 4.83
CA GLY A 185 -7.39 12.34 3.96
C GLY A 185 -8.70 12.43 3.17
N PRO A 186 -8.97 13.55 2.48
CA PRO A 186 -8.21 14.81 2.55
C PRO A 186 -8.26 15.40 3.96
N GLY A 187 -7.21 16.09 4.37
CA GLY A 187 -7.04 16.61 5.73
C GLY A 187 -6.93 15.52 6.80
N ASN A 188 -7.14 15.88 8.06
CA ASN A 188 -6.97 14.96 9.19
C ASN A 188 -8.20 14.05 9.39
N ASN A 189 -8.63 13.35 8.35
CA ASN A 189 -9.78 12.46 8.35
C ASN A 189 -9.36 10.99 8.23
N ILE A 190 -9.96 10.12 9.03
CA ILE A 190 -9.81 8.66 9.00
C ILE A 190 -11.10 8.08 8.43
N HIS A 191 -11.01 7.45 7.26
CA HIS A 191 -12.13 6.78 6.59
C HIS A 191 -12.17 5.28 6.89
N PHE A 192 -11.02 4.69 7.20
CA PHE A 192 -10.87 3.27 7.48
C PHE A 192 -9.63 3.02 8.34
N ILE A 193 -9.73 2.04 9.23
CA ILE A 193 -8.61 1.56 10.04
C ILE A 193 -8.69 0.04 10.18
N HIS A 194 -7.58 -0.63 9.93
CA HIS A 194 -7.37 -2.04 10.20
C HIS A 194 -6.03 -2.19 10.92
N HIS A 195 -6.07 -2.77 12.12
CA HIS A 195 -4.87 -3.15 12.87
C HIS A 195 -4.61 -4.63 12.66
N ASP A 196 -3.40 -4.97 12.21
CA ASP A 196 -3.03 -6.36 12.04
C ASP A 196 -2.94 -7.03 13.41
N ARG A 197 -3.69 -8.11 13.61
CA ARG A 197 -3.66 -8.88 14.86
C ARG A 197 -2.43 -9.79 14.95
N ASN A 198 -1.91 -10.18 13.80
CA ASN A 198 -0.73 -11.00 13.65
C ASN A 198 -0.10 -10.80 12.25
N ARG A 199 1.07 -11.38 12.03
CA ARG A 199 1.83 -11.24 10.77
C ARG A 199 1.08 -11.67 9.50
N LEU A 200 0.01 -12.45 9.60
CA LEU A 200 -0.78 -12.95 8.46
C LEU A 200 -2.11 -12.21 8.28
N ASP A 201 -2.42 -11.24 9.15
CA ASP A 201 -3.72 -10.56 9.19
C ASP A 201 -3.75 -9.27 8.36
N HIS A 202 -2.84 -9.12 7.39
CA HIS A 202 -2.86 -7.98 6.47
C HIS A 202 -4.21 -7.92 5.76
N LYS A 203 -4.79 -6.71 5.67
CA LYS A 203 -6.05 -6.52 4.94
C LYS A 203 -5.88 -6.90 3.44
N PRO A 204 -6.79 -7.67 2.84
CA PRO A 204 -6.72 -7.96 1.41
C PRO A 204 -6.71 -6.67 0.58
N ILE A 205 -5.76 -6.55 -0.34
CA ILE A 205 -5.49 -5.30 -1.08
C ILE A 205 -6.74 -4.84 -1.85
N ASN A 206 -7.41 -5.75 -2.56
CA ASN A 206 -8.62 -5.39 -3.32
C ASN A 206 -9.78 -4.93 -2.43
N SER A 207 -9.87 -5.39 -1.18
CA SER A 207 -10.86 -4.85 -0.23
C SER A 207 -10.57 -3.40 0.13
N VAL A 208 -9.30 -3.00 0.20
CA VAL A 208 -8.90 -1.61 0.47
C VAL A 208 -9.09 -0.73 -0.78
N LEU A 209 -8.69 -1.23 -1.96
CA LEU A 209 -8.87 -0.53 -3.24
C LEU A 209 -10.35 -0.22 -3.51
N GLN A 210 -11.24 -1.17 -3.24
CA GLN A 210 -12.68 -0.97 -3.39
C GLN A 210 -13.21 0.19 -2.53
N LEU A 211 -12.74 0.34 -1.29
CA LEU A 211 -13.17 1.43 -0.39
C LEU A 211 -12.80 2.82 -0.90
N VAL A 212 -11.76 2.92 -1.73
CA VAL A 212 -11.34 4.19 -2.32
C VAL A 212 -11.81 4.37 -3.78
N GLY A 213 -12.57 3.43 -4.32
CA GLY A 213 -13.05 3.47 -5.70
C GLY A 213 -12.00 3.11 -6.75
N VAL A 214 -10.93 2.42 -6.34
CA VAL A 214 -9.92 1.88 -7.25
C VAL A 214 -10.37 0.50 -7.73
N GLN A 215 -10.26 0.27 -9.03
CA GLN A 215 -10.63 -0.98 -9.67
C GLN A 215 -9.78 -2.17 -9.18
N HIS A 216 -10.35 -3.38 -9.30
CA HIS A 216 -9.74 -4.61 -8.85
C HIS A 216 -8.44 -4.91 -9.62
N VAL A 217 -7.40 -5.33 -8.90
CA VAL A 217 -6.11 -5.75 -9.47
C VAL A 217 -5.93 -7.26 -9.28
N ASP A 218 -5.50 -7.97 -10.33
CA ASP A 218 -5.18 -9.39 -10.24
C ASP A 218 -3.78 -9.60 -9.66
N PHE A 219 -3.70 -10.28 -8.52
CA PHE A 219 -2.46 -10.61 -7.82
C PHE A 219 -2.08 -12.09 -7.97
N THR A 220 -2.90 -12.89 -8.66
CA THR A 220 -2.60 -14.30 -8.89
C THR A 220 -1.39 -14.42 -9.82
N SER A 221 -0.46 -15.31 -9.47
CA SER A 221 0.77 -15.55 -10.24
C SER A 221 0.53 -16.42 -11.47
N ARG A 222 -0.58 -16.23 -12.19
CA ARG A 222 -0.82 -16.91 -13.46
C ARG A 222 -0.25 -16.07 -14.60
N PRO A 223 0.57 -16.62 -15.49
CA PRO A 223 0.87 -15.96 -16.75
C PRO A 223 -0.46 -15.69 -17.47
N SER A 224 -0.67 -14.47 -17.94
CA SER A 224 -1.75 -14.17 -18.86
C SER A 224 -1.54 -15.05 -20.11
N VAL A 225 -2.35 -16.09 -20.28
CA VAL A 225 -2.39 -16.83 -21.54
C VAL A 225 -3.03 -15.89 -22.55
N ILE A 226 -2.19 -15.20 -23.32
CA ILE A 226 -2.66 -14.50 -24.52
C ILE A 226 -2.96 -15.60 -25.53
N HIS A 227 -4.24 -15.87 -25.76
CA HIS A 227 -4.66 -16.57 -26.96
C HIS A 227 -4.41 -15.62 -28.14
N VAL A 228 -3.37 -15.90 -28.92
CA VAL A 228 -3.15 -15.35 -30.26
C VAL A 228 -3.89 -16.22 -31.27
#